data_AF-A0A2G0Y9Q3-F1
#
_entry.id   AF-A0A2G0Y9Q3-F1
#
_cell.length_a   1.000
_cell.length_b   1.000
_cell.length_c   1.000
_cell.angle_alpha   90.00
_cell.angle_beta   90.00
_cell.angle_gamma   90.00
#
_symmetry.space_group_name_H-M   'P 1'
#
loop_
_entity.id
_entity.type
_entity.pdbx_description
1 polymer ?
#
loop_
_entity_poly.entity_id
_entity_poly.type
_entity_poly.pdbx_seq_one_letter_code
_entity_poly.pdbx_strand_id
1 'polypeptide(L)'
;METACVNAPRFSPGMIVATAGVQALIESSSFQPLPYLLRHLNGDWGDICPEDWEENQSALELGNRLLSVYHVAPELTLWIITEWDRSVTTMLLPDEY
;
A
#
# COMPACT_ATOMS: atom_id res chain seq x y z
N MET A 1 0.82 7.91 -29.30
CA MET A 1 1.25 8.00 -27.89
C MET A 1 -0.01 7.98 -27.06
N GLU A 2 -0.42 6.79 -26.61
CA GLU A 2 -1.57 6.63 -25.73
C GLU A 2 -1.15 7.07 -24.33
N THR A 3 -1.68 8.21 -23.89
CA THR A 3 -1.66 8.58 -22.48
C THR A 3 -2.50 7.55 -21.75
N ALA A 4 -1.87 6.65 -21.01
CA ALA A 4 -2.59 5.74 -20.14
C ALA A 4 -3.46 6.60 -19.20
N CYS A 5 -4.77 6.48 -19.32
CA CYS A 5 -5.71 7.04 -18.35
C CYS A 5 -5.32 6.45 -17.00
N VAL A 6 -4.90 7.29 -16.06
CA VAL A 6 -4.80 6.88 -14.65
C VAL A 6 -6.18 6.41 -14.23
N ASN A 7 -6.34 5.10 -14.06
CA ASN A 7 -7.58 4.54 -13.57
C ASN A 7 -7.83 5.14 -12.17
N ALA A 8 -9.07 5.51 -11.89
CA ALA A 8 -9.41 6.06 -10.58
C ALA A 8 -9.11 4.99 -9.50
N PRO A 9 -8.62 5.39 -8.32
CA PRO A 9 -8.32 4.44 -7.24
C PRO A 9 -9.60 3.69 -6.83
N ARG A 10 -9.46 2.41 -6.45
CA ARG A 10 -10.59 1.55 -6.04
C ARG A 10 -11.23 2.00 -4.73
N PHE A 11 -10.54 2.79 -3.93
CA PHE A 11 -10.99 3.33 -2.64
C PHE A 11 -10.29 4.65 -2.33
N SER A 12 -10.84 5.42 -1.38
CA SER A 12 -10.19 6.63 -0.88
C SER A 12 -8.97 6.27 -0.01
N PRO A 13 -7.79 6.89 -0.22
CA PRO A 13 -6.61 6.66 0.62
C PRO A 13 -6.71 7.35 1.99
N GLY A 14 -7.63 8.30 2.17
CA GLY A 14 -7.63 9.16 3.35
C GLY A 14 -6.30 9.92 3.48
N MET A 15 -5.78 10.02 4.70
CA MET A 15 -4.47 10.60 4.98
C MET A 15 -3.37 9.58 4.69
N ILE A 16 -2.42 9.94 3.83
CA ILE A 16 -1.26 9.09 3.54
C ILE A 16 -0.13 9.47 4.49
N VAL A 17 0.39 8.49 5.22
CA VAL A 17 1.51 8.66 6.15
C VAL A 17 2.57 7.59 5.92
N ALA A 18 3.79 7.86 6.40
CA ALA A 18 4.89 6.92 6.41
C ALA A 18 5.47 6.84 7.82
N THR A 19 5.90 5.65 8.24
CA THR A 19 6.69 5.48 9.47
C THR A 19 8.08 6.10 9.32
N ALA A 20 8.79 6.23 10.45
CA ALA A 20 10.12 6.82 10.46
C ALA A 20 11.12 6.05 9.59
N GLY A 21 11.07 4.71 9.57
CA GLY A 21 11.93 3.89 8.72
C GLY A 21 11.68 4.13 7.23
N VAL A 22 10.42 4.13 6.79
CA VAL A 22 10.07 4.43 5.40
C VAL A 22 10.44 5.87 5.03
N GLN A 23 10.18 6.84 5.92
CA GLN A 23 10.52 8.25 5.70
C GLN A 23 12.04 8.44 5.52
N ALA A 24 12.86 7.78 6.33
CA ALA A 24 14.32 7.84 6.20
C ALA A 24 14.82 7.31 4.84
N LEU A 25 14.20 6.25 4.32
CA LEU A 25 14.54 5.69 2.99
C LEU A 25 14.14 6.62 1.83
N ILE A 26 13.04 7.35 1.99
CA ILE A 26 12.60 8.37 1.04
C ILE A 26 13.60 9.53 1.04
N GLU A 27 13.98 10.02 2.22
CA GLU A 27 14.93 11.14 2.37
C GLU A 27 16.32 10.81 1.85
N SER A 28 16.77 9.56 2.00
CA SER A 28 18.04 9.09 1.42
C SER A 28 17.99 8.85 -0.10
N SER A 29 16.83 9.08 -0.74
CA SER A 29 16.58 8.80 -2.17
C SER A 29 16.85 7.34 -2.57
N SER A 30 16.86 6.42 -1.59
CA SER A 30 17.11 4.99 -1.83
C SER A 30 15.83 4.23 -2.17
N PHE A 31 14.67 4.89 -2.01
CA PHE A 31 13.36 4.29 -2.19
C PHE A 31 12.35 5.29 -2.77
N GLN A 32 11.53 4.85 -3.72
CA GLN A 32 10.40 5.61 -4.26
C GLN A 32 9.07 4.92 -3.88
N PRO A 33 8.24 5.53 -3.01
CA PRO A 33 7.04 4.88 -2.46
C PRO A 33 5.85 4.92 -3.43
N LEU A 34 5.79 5.94 -4.29
CA LEU A 34 4.61 6.23 -5.10
C LEU A 34 4.16 5.06 -5.99
N PRO A 35 5.04 4.29 -6.67
CA PRO A 35 4.60 3.14 -7.46
C PRO A 35 3.86 2.08 -6.63
N TYR A 36 4.29 1.84 -5.39
CA TYR A 36 3.69 0.84 -4.50
C TYR A 36 2.37 1.33 -3.91
N LEU A 37 2.29 2.61 -3.56
CA LEU A 37 1.04 3.23 -3.16
C LEU A 37 -0.01 3.14 -4.28
N LEU A 38 0.37 3.47 -5.52
CA LEU A 38 -0.55 3.38 -6.65
C LEU A 38 -1.01 1.94 -6.91
N ARG A 39 -0.15 0.94 -6.72
CA ARG A 39 -0.54 -0.47 -6.78
C ARG A 39 -1.59 -0.80 -5.72
N HIS A 40 -1.37 -0.41 -4.47
CA HIS A 40 -2.30 -0.64 -3.36
C HIS A 40 -3.67 0.00 -3.65
N LEU A 41 -3.69 1.26 -4.09
CA LEU A 41 -4.92 1.97 -4.41
C LEU A 41 -5.66 1.40 -5.63
N ASN A 42 -4.97 0.68 -6.52
CA ASN A 42 -5.59 -0.04 -7.63
C ASN A 42 -5.98 -1.49 -7.27
N GLY A 43 -5.77 -1.91 -6.03
CA GLY A 43 -6.07 -3.26 -5.57
C GLY A 43 -5.09 -4.33 -6.05
N ASP A 44 -3.87 -3.94 -6.42
CA ASP A 44 -2.74 -4.85 -6.53
C ASP A 44 -2.13 -5.00 -5.13
N TRP A 45 -2.38 -6.14 -4.50
CA TRP A 45 -2.01 -6.38 -3.10
C TRP A 45 -0.57 -6.88 -2.90
N GLY A 46 0.16 -7.09 -4.01
CA GLY A 46 1.51 -7.64 -3.95
C GLY A 46 1.54 -9.08 -3.46
N ASP A 47 2.48 -9.38 -2.57
CA ASP A 47 2.81 -10.73 -2.10
C ASP A 47 2.12 -11.04 -0.76
N ILE A 48 0.82 -11.32 -0.84
CA ILE A 48 0.00 -11.79 0.28
C ILE A 48 -0.60 -13.15 -0.05
N CYS A 49 -0.98 -13.93 0.98
CA CYS A 49 -1.58 -15.24 0.75
C CYS A 49 -2.99 -15.13 0.14
N PRO A 50 -3.54 -16.23 -0.43
CA PRO A 50 -4.88 -16.22 -0.99
C PRO A 50 -5.96 -15.78 -0.01
N GLU A 51 -5.84 -16.15 1.27
CA GLU A 51 -6.78 -15.77 2.32
C GLU A 51 -6.78 -14.25 2.54
N ASP A 52 -5.62 -13.63 2.71
CA ASP A 52 -5.50 -12.17 2.84
C ASP A 52 -5.98 -11.44 1.58
N TRP A 53 -5.78 -12.05 0.40
CA TRP A 53 -6.28 -11.50 -0.86
C TRP A 53 -7.80 -11.45 -0.89
N GLU A 54 -8.47 -12.52 -0.44
CA GLU A 54 -9.93 -12.60 -0.31
C GLU A 54 -10.46 -11.65 0.77
N GLU A 55 -9.75 -11.52 1.90
CA GLU A 55 -10.06 -10.54 2.94
C GLU A 55 -10.01 -9.11 2.38
N ASN A 56 -8.99 -8.77 1.60
CA ASN A 56 -8.91 -7.47 0.93
C ASN A 56 -10.07 -7.23 -0.04
N GLN A 57 -10.47 -8.22 -0.86
CA GLN A 57 -11.63 -8.03 -1.74
C GLN A 57 -12.91 -7.79 -0.94
N SER A 58 -13.12 -8.58 0.12
CA SER A 58 -14.27 -8.43 1.00
C SER A 58 -14.26 -7.07 1.71
N ALA A 59 -13.09 -6.61 2.13
CA ALA A 59 -12.89 -5.34 2.80
C ALA A 59 -13.23 -4.12 1.93
N LEU A 60 -13.10 -4.23 0.59
CA LEU A 60 -13.51 -3.16 -0.33
C LEU A 60 -15.03 -2.90 -0.27
N GLU A 61 -15.84 -3.91 0.03
CA GLU A 61 -17.29 -3.80 0.10
C GLU A 61 -17.81 -3.66 1.54
N LEU A 62 -17.23 -4.41 2.48
CA LEU A 62 -17.73 -4.57 3.84
C LEU A 62 -17.03 -3.67 4.88
N GLY A 63 -15.91 -3.03 4.52
CA GLY A 63 -15.25 -2.04 5.38
C GLY A 63 -14.33 -2.63 6.46
N ASN A 64 -13.35 -3.43 6.06
CA ASN A 64 -12.23 -3.86 6.92
C ASN A 64 -10.91 -3.19 6.48
N ARG A 65 -9.83 -3.36 7.27
CA ARG A 65 -8.50 -2.88 6.86
C ARG A 65 -8.05 -3.56 5.56
N LEU A 66 -7.21 -2.88 4.78
CA LEU A 66 -6.56 -3.42 3.60
C LEU A 66 -5.07 -3.57 3.86
N LEU A 67 -4.46 -4.63 3.35
CA LEU A 67 -3.02 -4.88 3.46
C LEU A 67 -2.42 -5.15 2.08
N SER A 68 -1.33 -4.45 1.73
CA SER A 68 -0.43 -4.87 0.66
C SER A 68 0.97 -5.13 1.19
N VAL A 69 1.66 -6.08 0.56
CA VAL A 69 3.06 -6.40 0.85
C VAL A 69 3.87 -6.36 -0.45
N TYR A 70 4.96 -5.59 -0.48
CA TYR A 70 5.81 -5.49 -1.66
C TYR A 70 7.29 -5.69 -1.31
N HIS A 71 7.92 -6.62 -2.04
CA HIS A 71 9.36 -6.80 -2.04
C HIS A 71 10.00 -5.77 -2.98
N VAL A 72 10.57 -4.71 -2.39
CA VAL A 72 11.21 -3.60 -3.12
C VAL A 72 12.62 -3.96 -3.54
N ALA A 73 13.36 -4.62 -2.64
CA ALA A 73 14.71 -5.15 -2.85
C ALA A 73 14.89 -6.40 -1.95
N PRO A 74 15.97 -7.18 -2.08
CA PRO A 74 16.15 -8.41 -1.30
C PRO A 74 15.99 -8.25 0.22
N GLU A 75 16.43 -7.11 0.77
CA GLU A 75 16.36 -6.79 2.20
C GLU A 75 15.38 -5.64 2.50
N LEU A 76 14.50 -5.30 1.55
CA LEU A 76 13.54 -4.21 1.73
C LEU A 76 12.14 -4.66 1.33
N THR A 77 11.31 -4.85 2.35
CA THR A 77 9.88 -5.11 2.22
C THR A 77 9.11 -3.89 2.69
N LEU A 78 8.12 -3.49 1.90
CA LEU A 78 7.19 -2.41 2.21
C LEU A 78 5.82 -3.01 2.49
N TRP A 79 5.23 -2.65 3.62
CA TRP A 79 3.82 -2.87 3.89
C TRP A 79 3.06 -1.56 3.63
N ILE A 80 1.85 -1.69 3.09
CA ILE A 80 0.90 -0.58 2.98
C ILE A 80 -0.42 -1.03 3.58
N ILE A 81 -0.88 -0.34 4.61
CA ILE A 81 -2.13 -0.64 5.32
C ILE A 81 -3.08 0.53 5.16
N THR A 82 -4.32 0.27 4.76
CA THR A 82 -5.39 1.28 4.84
C THR A 82 -6.41 0.86 5.89
N GLU A 83 -6.70 1.76 6.83
CA GLU A 83 -7.63 1.50 7.93
C GLU A 83 -9.06 1.23 7.43
N TRP A 84 -9.83 0.52 8.26
CA TRP A 84 -11.17 0.02 7.93
C TRP A 84 -12.15 1.12 7.50
N ASP A 85 -12.02 2.32 8.07
CA ASP A 85 -12.82 3.50 7.76
C ASP A 85 -12.25 4.36 6.63
N ARG A 86 -11.15 3.90 6.00
CA ARG A 86 -10.42 4.61 4.93
C ARG A 86 -9.93 6.01 5.35
N SER A 87 -9.74 6.25 6.66
CA SER A 87 -9.26 7.53 7.17
C SER A 87 -7.76 7.72 6.96
N VAL A 88 -6.97 6.64 6.98
CA VAL A 88 -5.51 6.67 6.91
C VAL A 88 -4.99 5.49 6.08
N THR A 89 -4.00 5.77 5.24
CA THR A 89 -3.12 4.79 4.59
C THR A 89 -1.69 4.98 5.11
N THR A 90 -1.15 3.96 5.77
CA THR A 90 0.20 3.95 6.35
C THR A 90 1.14 3.09 5.52
N MET A 91 2.28 3.65 5.14
CA MET A 91 3.41 2.92 4.56
C MET A 91 4.44 2.63 5.65
N LEU A 92 4.80 1.37 5.85
CA LEU A 92 5.65 0.95 6.97
C LEU A 92 6.57 -0.22 6.61
N LEU A 93 7.66 -0.37 7.36
CA LEU A 93 8.48 -1.58 7.33
C LEU A 93 7.85 -2.66 8.23
N PRO A 94 8.04 -3.96 7.94
CA PRO A 94 7.47 -5.04 8.74
C PRO A 94 7.83 -4.98 10.22
N ASP A 95 9.06 -4.57 10.54
CA ASP A 95 9.56 -4.50 11.92
C ASP A 95 9.00 -3.30 12.72
N GLU A 96 8.24 -2.41 12.07
CA GLU A 96 7.58 -1.25 12.70
C GLU A 96 6.10 -1.51 13.04
N TYR A 97 5.60 -2.73 12.78
CA TYR A 97 4.24 -3.18 13.08
C TYR A 97 4.23 -4.18 14.23
#